data_AF-A0A9X1X8A4-F1
#
_entry.id   AF-A0A9X1X8A4-F1
#
_cell.length_a   1.000
_cell.length_b   1.000
_cell.length_c   1.000
_cell.angle_alpha   90.00
_cell.angle_beta   90.00
_cell.angle_gamma   90.00
#
_symmetry.space_group_name_H-M   'P 1'
#
loop_
_entity.id
_entity.type
_entity.pdbx_description
1 polymer ?
#
loop_
_entity_poly.entity_id
_entity_poly.type
_entity_poly.pdbx_seq_one_letter_code
_entity_poly.pdbx_strand_id
1 'polypeptide(L)'
;MSEWIVSMVEKKAAGVFNAGGDHYRMAEVLKACLSVTKSEGELIWVEESFLNEKKVDEWLELPLWISSKKSIGIQHMNNDKAIASGLAFRSIRETIMDTFNWDKTRNMKPEDYKAGMSPDREKELLSEWRAKTVSHS
;
A
#
# COMPACT_ATOMS: atom_id res chain seq x y z
N MET A 1 -11.27 -10.96 -6.88
CA MET A 1 -12.34 -10.12 -7.48
C MET A 1 -12.96 -10.77 -8.72
N SER A 2 -12.20 -11.09 -9.77
CA SER A 2 -12.77 -11.65 -11.01
C SER A 2 -13.59 -12.92 -10.80
N GLU A 3 -13.08 -13.86 -9.99
CA GLU A 3 -13.81 -15.09 -9.62
C GLU A 3 -15.16 -14.78 -8.94
N TRP A 4 -15.18 -13.84 -7.99
CA TRP A 4 -16.42 -13.45 -7.31
C TRP A 4 -17.43 -12.81 -8.27
N ILE A 5 -16.98 -11.98 -9.22
CA ILE A 5 -17.86 -11.39 -10.24
C ILE A 5 -18.50 -12.49 -11.09
N VAL A 6 -17.71 -13.48 -11.52
CA VAL A 6 -18.24 -14.64 -12.28
C VAL A 6 -19.29 -15.39 -11.43
N SER A 7 -18.99 -15.66 -10.17
CA SER A 7 -19.93 -16.32 -9.25
C SER A 7 -21.24 -15.54 -9.07
N MET A 8 -21.18 -14.21 -8.99
CA MET A 8 -22.38 -13.35 -8.89
C MET A 8 -23.25 -13.45 -10.15
N VAL A 9 -22.63 -13.50 -11.34
CA VAL A 9 -23.33 -13.68 -12.61
C VAL A 9 -24.00 -15.06 -12.67
N GLU A 10 -23.28 -16.13 -12.32
CA GLU A 10 -23.82 -17.51 -12.30
C GLU A 10 -25.02 -17.66 -11.36
N LYS A 11 -24.95 -17.02 -10.18
CA LYS A 11 -26.02 -17.01 -9.18
C LYS A 11 -27.16 -16.06 -9.55
N LYS A 12 -27.05 -15.30 -10.65
CA LYS A 12 -27.98 -14.23 -11.04
C LYS A 12 -28.21 -13.22 -9.91
N ALA A 13 -27.19 -12.98 -9.09
CA ALA A 13 -27.25 -12.07 -7.97
C ALA A 13 -27.05 -10.63 -8.47
N ALA A 14 -27.98 -9.73 -8.14
CA ALA A 14 -27.99 -8.34 -8.58
C ALA A 14 -28.02 -7.39 -7.38
N GLY A 15 -27.41 -6.21 -7.55
CA GLY A 15 -27.42 -5.14 -6.55
C GLY A 15 -26.15 -4.30 -6.57
N VAL A 16 -26.12 -3.28 -5.73
CA VAL A 16 -24.93 -2.44 -5.50
C VAL A 16 -24.08 -3.06 -4.39
N PHE A 17 -22.78 -3.23 -4.65
CA PHE A 17 -21.79 -3.79 -3.73
C PHE A 17 -20.52 -2.95 -3.78
N ASN A 18 -19.88 -2.79 -2.63
CA ASN A 18 -18.51 -2.26 -2.54
C ASN A 18 -17.55 -3.45 -2.54
N ALA A 19 -16.83 -3.67 -3.64
CA ALA A 19 -15.83 -4.74 -3.75
C ALA A 19 -14.43 -4.24 -3.36
N GLY A 20 -14.28 -3.78 -2.12
CA GLY A 20 -13.00 -3.39 -1.53
C GLY A 20 -12.19 -4.59 -1.03
N GLY A 21 -10.87 -4.43 -0.91
CA GLY A 21 -9.99 -5.43 -0.29
C GLY A 21 -10.16 -5.53 1.23
N ASP A 22 -9.42 -6.44 1.83
CA ASP A 22 -9.36 -6.61 3.28
C ASP A 22 -8.57 -5.46 3.96
N HIS A 23 -8.77 -5.27 5.26
CA HIS A 23 -8.18 -4.18 6.03
C HIS A 23 -6.83 -4.59 6.63
N TYR A 24 -5.76 -3.88 6.26
CA TYR A 24 -4.42 -4.08 6.81
C TYR A 24 -3.86 -2.77 7.37
N ARG A 25 -3.10 -2.88 8.46
CA ARG A 25 -2.27 -1.76 8.92
C ARG A 25 -1.07 -1.64 7.99
N MET A 26 -0.64 -0.40 7.70
CA MET A 26 0.56 -0.15 6.87
C MET A 26 1.78 -0.95 7.35
N ALA A 27 1.98 -1.02 8.68
CA ALA A 27 3.08 -1.78 9.27
C ALA A 27 3.05 -3.28 8.94
N GLU A 28 1.87 -3.87 8.82
CA GLU A 28 1.70 -5.29 8.48
C GLU A 28 2.04 -5.53 7.02
N VAL A 29 1.59 -4.63 6.13
CA VAL A 29 1.90 -4.68 4.69
C VAL A 29 3.41 -4.57 4.47
N LEU A 30 4.07 -3.57 5.05
CA LEU A 30 5.51 -3.35 4.88
C LEU A 30 6.35 -4.50 5.46
N LYS A 31 5.99 -5.03 6.64
CA LYS A 31 6.67 -6.21 7.22
C LYS A 31 6.48 -7.45 6.34
N ALA A 32 5.29 -7.64 5.78
CA ALA A 32 5.04 -8.73 4.84
C ALA A 32 5.89 -8.59 3.57
N CYS A 33 6.03 -7.36 3.03
CA CYS A 33 6.93 -7.07 1.91
C CYS A 33 8.36 -7.50 2.22
N LEU A 34 8.96 -7.02 3.32
CA LEU A 34 10.32 -7.39 3.72
C LEU A 34 10.49 -8.91 3.87
N SER A 35 9.54 -9.57 4.53
CA SER A 35 9.57 -11.02 4.74
C SER A 35 9.47 -11.83 3.44
N VAL A 36 8.61 -11.41 2.51
CA VAL A 36 8.39 -12.12 1.24
C VAL A 36 9.56 -11.93 0.27
N THR A 37 10.07 -10.70 0.16
CA THR A 37 11.18 -10.38 -0.73
C THR A 37 12.55 -10.76 -0.15
N LYS A 38 12.59 -11.12 1.14
CA LYS A 38 13.83 -11.34 1.92
C LYS A 38 14.74 -10.11 1.91
N SER A 39 14.14 -8.92 1.88
CA SER A 39 14.87 -7.66 1.93
C SER A 39 15.42 -7.41 3.34
N GLU A 40 16.63 -6.87 3.41
CA GLU A 40 17.27 -6.41 4.66
C GLU A 40 16.96 -4.94 4.97
N GLY A 41 15.97 -4.35 4.28
CA GLY A 41 15.56 -2.96 4.50
C GLY A 41 15.03 -2.71 5.92
N GLU A 42 15.29 -1.51 6.43
CA GLU A 42 14.79 -1.04 7.72
C GLU A 42 13.51 -0.21 7.53
N LEU A 43 12.49 -0.42 8.37
CA LEU A 43 11.30 0.42 8.39
C LEU A 43 11.49 1.59 9.35
N ILE A 44 11.53 2.80 8.81
CA ILE A 44 11.62 4.04 9.58
C ILE A 44 10.25 4.73 9.55
N TRP A 45 9.63 4.85 10.72
CA TRP A 45 8.36 5.57 10.87
C TRP A 45 8.64 7.05 11.09
N VAL A 46 8.02 7.88 10.24
CA VAL A 46 8.12 9.34 10.29
C VAL A 46 6.73 9.94 10.51
N GLU A 47 6.69 11.12 11.12
CA GLU A 47 5.43 11.82 11.38
C GLU A 47 4.83 12.38 10.08
N GLU A 48 3.50 12.32 9.95
CA GLU A 48 2.80 12.85 8.77
C GLU A 48 3.05 14.35 8.59
N SER A 49 3.16 15.10 9.70
CA SER A 49 3.48 16.53 9.67
C SER A 49 4.84 16.82 9.03
N PHE A 50 5.83 15.94 9.23
CA PHE A 50 7.14 16.06 8.60
C PHE A 50 7.06 15.78 7.10
N LEU A 51 6.35 14.73 6.67
CA LEU A 51 6.14 14.42 5.25
C LEU A 51 5.46 15.60 4.53
N ASN A 52 4.45 16.20 5.16
CA ASN A 52 3.75 17.38 4.64
C ASN A 52 4.66 18.61 4.56
N GLU A 53 5.44 18.88 5.61
CA GLU A 53 6.43 19.98 5.63
C GLU A 53 7.45 19.84 4.49
N LYS A 54 7.89 18.61 4.24
CA LYS A 54 8.84 18.28 3.18
C LYS A 54 8.21 18.13 1.80
N LYS A 55 6.89 18.35 1.69
CA LYS A 55 6.13 18.28 0.44
C LYS A 55 6.33 16.95 -0.27
N VAL A 56 6.32 15.85 0.49
CA VAL A 56 6.35 14.51 -0.10
C VAL A 56 5.06 14.29 -0.88
N ASP A 57 5.17 13.91 -2.15
CA ASP A 57 4.01 13.78 -3.02
C ASP A 57 3.17 12.53 -2.65
N GLU A 58 1.91 12.79 -2.27
CA GLU A 58 0.92 11.75 -1.95
C GLU A 58 0.70 10.82 -3.15
N TRP A 59 0.56 9.52 -2.89
CA TRP A 59 0.42 8.44 -3.90
C TRP A 59 1.59 8.27 -4.89
N LEU A 60 2.45 9.27 -5.05
CA LEU A 60 3.53 9.26 -6.02
C LEU A 60 4.85 8.85 -5.37
N GLU A 61 5.28 9.51 -4.30
CA GLU A 61 6.56 9.22 -3.66
C GLU A 61 6.45 8.12 -2.61
N LEU A 62 5.36 8.10 -1.83
CA LEU A 62 5.07 7.06 -0.86
C LEU A 62 3.85 6.23 -1.28
N PRO A 63 4.00 4.90 -1.44
CA PRO A 63 2.87 4.06 -1.80
C PRO A 63 1.86 4.02 -0.64
N LEU A 64 0.58 3.98 -1.00
CA LEU A 64 -0.55 3.80 -0.06
C LEU A 64 -0.68 4.90 1.02
N TRP A 65 -0.03 6.06 0.83
CA TRP A 65 -0.09 7.19 1.75
C TRP A 65 -0.81 8.40 1.13
N ILE A 66 -1.71 8.99 1.91
CA ILE A 66 -2.44 10.22 1.63
C ILE A 66 -2.73 10.94 2.94
N SER A 67 -2.36 12.20 3.06
CA SER A 67 -2.58 13.01 4.27
C SER A 67 -3.96 13.68 4.28
N SER A 68 -4.62 13.77 3.12
CA SER A 68 -5.91 14.46 2.99
C SER A 68 -7.03 13.76 3.76
N LYS A 69 -7.60 14.48 4.74
CA LYS A 69 -8.81 14.07 5.48
C LYS A 69 -10.04 13.83 4.59
N LYS A 70 -10.05 14.38 3.37
CA LYS A 70 -11.16 14.17 2.41
C LYS A 70 -11.13 12.77 1.78
N SER A 71 -9.99 12.08 1.86
CA SER A 71 -9.77 10.77 1.25
C SER A 71 -9.96 9.59 2.22
N ILE A 72 -10.33 9.87 3.48
CA ILE A 72 -10.62 8.86 4.52
C ILE A 72 -11.67 7.84 4.03
N GLY A 73 -12.64 8.28 3.23
CA GLY A 73 -13.69 7.38 2.70
C GLY A 73 -13.16 6.19 1.89
N ILE A 74 -12.00 6.33 1.24
CA ILE A 74 -11.38 5.23 0.47
C ILE A 74 -10.85 4.14 1.41
N GLN A 75 -10.31 4.54 2.57
CA GLN A 75 -9.72 3.62 3.55
C GLN A 75 -10.77 2.97 4.48
N HIS A 76 -11.98 3.54 4.55
CA HIS A 76 -13.06 3.10 5.45
C HIS A 76 -14.29 2.57 4.72
N MET A 77 -14.17 2.19 3.45
CA MET A 77 -15.28 1.67 2.68
C MET A 77 -15.78 0.33 3.25
N ASN A 78 -17.04 0.28 3.67
CA ASN A 78 -17.67 -0.96 4.14
C ASN A 78 -17.93 -1.91 2.95
N ASN A 79 -17.38 -3.12 3.04
CA ASN A 79 -17.53 -4.20 2.06
C ASN A 79 -18.27 -5.44 2.63
N ASP A 80 -18.93 -5.32 3.79
CA ASP A 80 -19.60 -6.43 4.48
C ASP A 80 -20.62 -7.13 3.59
N LYS A 81 -21.38 -6.35 2.82
CA LYS A 81 -22.38 -6.88 1.87
C LYS A 81 -21.73 -7.76 0.80
N ALA A 82 -20.54 -7.38 0.32
CA ALA A 82 -19.83 -8.17 -0.68
C ALA A 82 -19.27 -9.45 -0.05
N ILE A 83 -18.68 -9.37 1.15
CA ILE A 83 -18.21 -10.54 1.91
C ILE A 83 -19.34 -11.53 2.18
N ALA A 84 -20.50 -11.03 2.64
CA ALA A 84 -21.69 -11.85 2.88
C ALA A 84 -22.22 -12.54 1.61
N SER A 85 -21.93 -11.99 0.43
CA SER A 85 -22.27 -12.60 -0.86
C SER A 85 -21.18 -13.54 -1.42
N GLY A 86 -20.14 -13.81 -0.62
CA GLY A 86 -19.05 -14.74 -0.96
C GLY A 86 -17.81 -14.08 -1.56
N LEU A 87 -17.63 -12.76 -1.41
CA LEU A 87 -16.35 -12.14 -1.75
C LEU A 87 -15.28 -12.67 -0.79
N ALA A 88 -14.30 -13.37 -1.34
CA ALA A 88 -13.14 -13.85 -0.61
C ALA A 88 -11.87 -13.13 -1.08
N PHE A 89 -10.90 -13.03 -0.18
CA PHE A 89 -9.61 -12.39 -0.43
C PHE A 89 -8.49 -13.41 -0.33
N ARG A 90 -7.48 -13.22 -1.17
CA ARG A 90 -6.17 -13.85 -0.98
C ARG A 90 -5.49 -13.17 0.20
N SER A 91 -4.61 -13.88 0.89
CA SER A 91 -3.82 -13.23 1.93
C SER A 91 -2.96 -12.10 1.33
N ILE A 92 -2.64 -11.09 2.15
CA ILE A 92 -1.71 -10.04 1.72
C ILE A 92 -0.35 -10.63 1.31
N ARG A 93 0.09 -11.70 1.97
CA ARG A 93 1.35 -12.38 1.68
C ARG A 93 1.36 -13.02 0.29
N GLU A 94 0.30 -13.73 -0.08
CA GLU A 94 0.15 -14.28 -1.43
C GLU A 94 0.11 -13.17 -2.47
N THR A 95 -0.61 -12.09 -2.19
CA THR A 95 -0.68 -10.94 -3.10
C THR A 95 0.68 -10.31 -3.33
N ILE A 96 1.44 -10.04 -2.26
CA ILE A 96 2.80 -9.51 -2.36
C ILE A 96 3.72 -10.48 -3.12
N MET A 97 3.64 -11.78 -2.83
CA MET A 97 4.48 -12.79 -3.49
C MET A 97 4.24 -12.83 -4.99
N ASP A 98 2.98 -12.86 -5.42
CA ASP A 98 2.62 -12.89 -6.83
C ASP A 98 3.00 -11.60 -7.53
N THR A 99 2.74 -10.44 -6.91
CA THR A 99 3.16 -9.14 -7.45
C THR A 99 4.67 -9.07 -7.59
N PHE A 100 5.44 -9.51 -6.59
CA PHE A 100 6.90 -9.52 -6.63
C PHE A 100 7.45 -10.46 -7.71
N ASN A 101 6.85 -11.65 -7.86
CA ASN A 101 7.24 -12.60 -8.90
C ASN A 101 6.93 -12.08 -10.30
N TRP A 102 5.77 -11.46 -10.49
CA TRP A 102 5.42 -10.79 -11.73
C TRP A 102 6.37 -9.63 -12.03
N ASP A 103 6.68 -8.79 -11.05
CA ASP A 103 7.54 -7.61 -11.25
C ASP A 103 8.95 -8.00 -11.71
N LYS A 104 9.52 -9.08 -11.15
CA LYS A 104 10.80 -9.65 -11.61
C LYS A 104 10.80 -10.08 -13.08
N THR A 105 9.65 -10.41 -13.67
CA THR A 105 9.56 -10.81 -15.08
C THR A 105 9.56 -9.63 -16.05
N ARG A 106 9.36 -8.40 -15.53
CA ARG A 106 9.23 -7.19 -16.35
C ARG A 106 10.59 -6.64 -16.79
N ASN A 107 11.69 -7.08 -16.17
CA ASN A 107 13.05 -6.58 -16.42
C ASN A 107 13.15 -5.05 -16.38
N MET A 108 12.38 -4.41 -15.50
CA MET A 108 12.40 -2.96 -15.31
C MET A 108 13.58 -2.55 -14.43
N LYS A 109 14.13 -1.39 -14.75
CA LYS A 109 15.12 -0.71 -13.93
C LYS A 109 14.43 0.32 -13.03
N PRO A 110 15.07 0.76 -11.92
CA PRO A 110 14.49 1.78 -11.03
C PRO A 110 14.00 3.03 -11.76
N GLU A 111 14.72 3.48 -12.80
CA GLU A 111 14.36 4.63 -13.63
C GLU A 111 13.09 4.43 -14.49
N ASP A 112 12.64 3.19 -14.69
CA ASP A 112 11.43 2.90 -15.46
C ASP A 112 10.15 3.09 -14.61
N TYR A 113 10.27 3.13 -13.28
CA TYR A 113 9.14 3.34 -12.38
C TYR A 113 8.77 4.82 -12.34
N LYS A 114 7.51 5.11 -12.68
CA LYS A 114 6.95 6.48 -12.65
C LYS A 114 6.50 6.93 -11.26
N ALA A 115 6.54 6.03 -10.29
CA ALA A 115 6.14 6.25 -8.91
C ALA A 115 7.18 5.61 -8.00
N GLY A 116 7.35 6.18 -6.81
CA GLY A 116 8.41 5.90 -5.87
C GLY A 116 9.31 7.11 -5.68
N MET A 117 9.68 7.36 -4.43
CA MET A 117 10.67 8.35 -4.07
C MET A 117 12.04 7.98 -4.65
N SER A 118 12.80 8.96 -5.13
CA SER A 118 14.17 8.70 -5.58
C SER A 118 15.08 8.36 -4.40
N PRO A 119 16.12 7.53 -4.58
CA PRO A 119 17.04 7.18 -3.50
C PRO A 119 17.73 8.39 -2.86
N ASP A 120 18.07 9.42 -3.65
CA ASP A 120 18.69 10.64 -3.14
C ASP A 120 17.72 11.44 -2.26
N ARG A 121 16.45 11.53 -2.68
CA ARG A 121 15.41 12.20 -1.90
C ARG A 121 15.10 11.46 -0.60
N GLU A 122 15.00 10.14 -0.66
CA GLU A 122 14.80 9.31 0.53
C GLU A 122 15.95 9.50 1.53
N LYS A 123 17.19 9.48 1.06
CA LYS A 123 18.38 9.67 1.90
C LYS A 123 18.42 11.06 2.54
N GLU A 124 18.07 12.11 1.80
CA GLU A 124 17.95 13.48 2.30
C GLU A 124 16.94 13.53 3.47
N LEU A 125 15.72 13.06 3.23
CA LEU A 125 14.64 13.09 4.22
C LEU A 125 14.96 12.28 5.47
N LEU A 126 15.55 11.09 5.33
CA LEU A 126 15.96 10.26 6.46
C LEU A 126 17.08 10.92 7.29
N SER A 127 18.01 11.61 6.63
CA SER A 127 19.09 12.32 7.33
C SER A 127 18.54 13.47 8.15
N GLU A 128 17.63 14.26 7.59
CA GLU A 128 16.96 15.35 8.30
C GLU A 128 16.07 14.85 9.44
N TRP A 129 15.32 13.77 9.21
CA TRP A 129 14.47 13.16 10.24
C TRP A 129 15.30 12.71 11.45
N ARG A 130 16.42 12.00 11.19
CA ARG A 130 17.34 11.55 12.24
C ARG A 130 17.96 12.72 13.01
N ALA A 131 18.32 13.81 12.33
CA ALA A 131 18.83 15.01 13.01
C ALA A 131 17.76 15.66 13.90
N LYS A 132 16.51 15.71 13.44
CA LYS A 132 15.37 16.26 14.20
C LYS A 132 15.08 15.45 15.46
N THR A 133 15.12 14.11 15.38
CA THR A 133 14.83 13.23 16.53
C THR A 133 15.95 13.25 17.57
N VAL A 134 17.23 13.33 17.16
CA VAL A 134 18.37 13.48 18.08
C VAL A 134 18.34 14.81 18.82
N SER A 135 17.90 15.90 18.17
CA SER A 135 17.82 17.23 18.81
C SER A 135 16.66 17.39 19.81
N HIS A 136 15.71 16.46 19.84
CA HIS A 136 14.54 16.48 20.75
C HIS A 136 14.59 15.35 21.80
N SER A 137 15.73 14.66 21.93
CA SER A 137 16.02 13.66 22.97
C SER A 137 16.94 14.27 24.03
#